data_AF-A0A7M1MGJ9-F1
#
_entry.id   AF-A0A7M1MGJ9-F1
#
_cell.length_a   1.000
_cell.length_b   1.000
_cell.length_c   1.000
_cell.angle_alpha   90.00
_cell.angle_beta   90.00
_cell.angle_gamma   90.00
#
_symmetry.space_group_name_H-M   'P 1'
#
loop_
_entity.id
_entity.type
_entity.pdbx_description
1 polymer ?
#
loop_
_entity_poly.entity_id
_entity_poly.type
_entity_poly.pdbx_seq_one_letter_code
_entity_poly.pdbx_strand_id
1 'polypeptide(L)'
;MKKLFLILSILVCICFTFANAEVNYTTAQQDITIENTIDNNTSTKIAQEDYTNTIIITIAILIYIIIAAVLVYYGLKGKVVIYRNTIDLSLCVGLFAVLPLTFIIFMTLFLMRIERDTALMIMGVIAFIWACVVLCIAYTTLRDNRNNPLLMILILPLKITLGLWYGLSIFAVLRKSNLKTVAERREEKQNALARFAFSSGLIYALMRDKPLKK
;
A
#
# COMPACT_ATOMS: atom_id res chain seq x y z
N MET A 1 6.26 20.73 11.32
CA MET A 1 5.33 19.66 11.73
C MET A 1 4.08 19.56 10.84
N LYS A 2 3.34 20.64 10.56
CA LYS A 2 2.13 20.62 9.69
C LYS A 2 2.36 20.08 8.26
N LYS A 3 3.49 20.42 7.63
CA LYS A 3 3.83 19.95 6.26
C LYS A 3 4.15 18.46 6.18
N LEU A 4 4.69 17.87 7.25
CA LEU A 4 5.02 16.43 7.30
C LEU A 4 3.75 15.58 7.38
N PHE A 5 2.75 16.03 8.16
CA PHE A 5 1.44 15.39 8.26
C PHE A 5 0.66 15.42 6.94
N LEU A 6 0.78 16.52 6.18
CA LEU A 6 0.13 16.65 4.87
C LEU A 6 0.75 15.70 3.84
N ILE A 7 2.08 15.55 3.85
CA ILE A 7 2.79 14.59 2.99
C ILE A 7 2.46 13.14 3.38
N LEU A 8 2.37 12.84 4.67
CA LEU A 8 1.97 11.51 5.16
C LEU A 8 0.52 11.18 4.79
N SER A 9 -0.39 12.17 4.89
CA SER A 9 -1.79 12.02 4.50
C SER A 9 -1.96 11.79 2.99
N ILE A 10 -1.20 12.50 2.15
CA ILE A 10 -1.22 12.31 0.69
C ILE A 10 -0.64 10.93 0.32
N LEU A 11 0.42 10.49 1.01
CA LEU A 11 1.02 9.18 0.80
C LEU A 11 0.06 8.03 1.17
N VAL A 12 -0.70 8.19 2.26
CA VAL A 12 -1.75 7.22 2.65
C VAL A 12 -2.88 7.19 1.61
N CYS A 13 -3.30 8.34 1.08
CA CYS A 13 -4.32 8.38 0.02
C CYS A 13 -3.89 7.67 -1.27
N ILE A 14 -2.61 7.79 -1.65
CA ILE A 14 -2.06 7.10 -2.83
C ILE A 14 -2.07 5.58 -2.61
N CYS A 15 -1.85 5.09 -1.39
CA CYS A 15 -1.93 3.65 -1.10
C CYS A 15 -3.37 3.09 -1.15
N PHE A 16 -4.40 3.92 -0.94
CA PHE A 16 -5.81 3.49 -0.98
C PHE A 16 -6.39 3.42 -2.41
N THR A 17 -5.88 4.21 -3.36
CA THR A 17 -6.37 4.17 -4.75
C THR A 17 -5.93 2.92 -5.51
N PHE A 18 -4.85 2.25 -5.10
CA PHE A 18 -4.41 0.98 -5.72
C PHE A 18 -5.29 -0.23 -5.37
N ALA A 19 -6.22 -0.12 -4.42
CA ALA A 19 -7.07 -1.24 -4.00
C ALA A 19 -8.45 -1.30 -4.70
N ASN A 20 -8.86 -0.25 -5.43
CA ASN A 20 -10.22 -0.12 -5.98
C ASN A 20 -10.30 -0.04 -7.52
N ALA A 21 -9.23 -0.37 -8.25
CA ALA A 21 -9.24 -0.36 -9.72
C ALA A 21 -9.86 -1.66 -10.31
N GLU A 22 -11.09 -1.98 -9.91
CA GLU A 22 -12.00 -2.88 -10.64
C GLU A 22 -13.39 -2.25 -10.57
N VAL A 23 -13.71 -1.36 -11.52
CA VAL A 23 -15.09 -0.86 -11.69
C VAL A 23 -15.61 -1.27 -13.05
N ASN A 24 -16.62 -2.13 -12.94
CA ASN A 24 -17.39 -2.84 -13.94
C ASN A 24 -18.23 -1.88 -14.79
N TYR A 25 -18.23 -2.01 -16.12
CA TYR A 25 -19.05 -1.20 -17.03
C TYR A 25 -20.37 -1.91 -17.35
N THR A 26 -21.50 -1.44 -16.81
CA THR A 26 -22.81 -1.66 -17.43
C THR A 26 -23.82 -0.64 -16.92
N THR A 27 -24.36 0.19 -17.82
CA THR A 27 -25.76 0.66 -17.88
C THR A 27 -25.88 1.52 -19.14
N ALA A 28 -26.55 1.06 -20.19
CA ALA A 28 -28.01 0.96 -20.39
C ALA A 28 -28.47 2.10 -21.29
N GLN A 29 -28.98 1.68 -22.44
CA GLN A 29 -29.39 2.43 -23.61
C GLN A 29 -30.79 3.00 -23.38
N GLN A 30 -30.95 4.32 -23.45
CA GLN A 30 -32.28 4.91 -23.70
C GLN A 30 -32.23 6.31 -24.31
N ASP A 31 -33.03 6.42 -25.37
CA ASP A 31 -33.59 7.57 -26.06
C ASP A 31 -32.73 8.48 -26.95
N ILE A 32 -32.88 8.19 -28.24
CA ILE A 32 -32.36 8.85 -29.43
C ILE A 32 -33.30 10.03 -29.75
N THR A 33 -32.72 11.18 -30.14
CA THR A 33 -33.12 12.08 -31.28
C THR A 33 -33.05 13.60 -30.99
N ILE A 34 -32.66 14.09 -29.81
CA ILE A 34 -32.43 15.54 -29.59
C ILE A 34 -31.00 15.88 -29.08
N GLU A 35 -30.22 14.88 -28.64
CA GLU A 35 -28.97 15.06 -27.87
C GLU A 35 -27.66 15.02 -28.70
N ASN A 36 -27.71 14.81 -30.02
CA ASN A 36 -26.49 14.45 -30.77
C ASN A 36 -25.47 15.57 -31.03
N THR A 37 -25.74 16.82 -30.63
CA THR A 37 -24.80 17.95 -30.86
C THR A 37 -24.17 18.50 -29.57
N ILE A 38 -24.76 18.24 -28.40
CA ILE A 38 -24.22 18.70 -27.10
C ILE A 38 -23.34 17.61 -26.44
N ASP A 39 -23.59 16.33 -26.75
CA ASP A 39 -22.88 15.22 -26.08
C ASP A 39 -21.51 14.90 -26.65
N ASN A 40 -21.26 15.19 -27.93
CA ASN A 40 -19.97 14.88 -28.55
C ASN A 40 -18.82 15.70 -27.98
N ASN A 41 -19.06 16.94 -27.54
CA ASN A 41 -18.03 17.79 -26.94
C ASN A 41 -17.81 17.52 -25.45
N THR A 42 -18.81 16.95 -24.76
CA THR A 42 -18.73 16.65 -23.33
C THR A 42 -18.14 15.25 -23.11
N SER A 43 -18.55 14.26 -23.91
CA SER A 43 -17.97 12.91 -23.89
C SER A 43 -16.51 12.88 -24.34
N THR A 44 -16.13 13.66 -25.35
CA THR A 44 -14.72 13.77 -25.77
C THR A 44 -13.86 14.48 -24.72
N LYS A 45 -14.39 15.48 -24.02
CA LYS A 45 -13.68 16.14 -22.91
C LYS A 45 -13.49 15.21 -21.71
N ILE A 46 -14.51 14.45 -21.31
CA ILE A 46 -14.40 13.49 -20.20
C ILE A 46 -13.44 12.34 -20.56
N ALA A 47 -13.53 11.79 -21.78
CA ALA A 47 -12.61 10.74 -22.23
C ALA A 47 -11.16 11.24 -22.37
N GLN A 48 -10.96 12.49 -22.77
CA GLN A 48 -9.63 13.10 -22.88
C GLN A 48 -9.05 13.49 -21.51
N GLU A 49 -9.88 13.88 -20.55
CA GLU A 49 -9.50 14.10 -19.15
C GLU A 49 -9.11 12.77 -18.47
N ASP A 50 -9.88 11.70 -18.67
CA ASP A 50 -9.55 10.36 -18.17
C ASP A 50 -8.26 9.79 -18.80
N TYR A 51 -8.04 10.02 -20.09
CA TYR A 51 -6.81 9.61 -20.76
C TYR A 51 -5.58 10.39 -20.24
N THR A 52 -5.73 11.70 -20.03
CA THR A 52 -4.66 12.55 -19.47
C THR A 52 -4.34 12.15 -18.03
N ASN A 53 -5.36 11.88 -17.20
CA ASN A 53 -5.20 11.39 -15.84
C ASN A 53 -4.49 10.02 -15.81
N THR A 54 -4.86 9.11 -16.71
CA THR A 54 -4.22 7.80 -16.84
C THR A 54 -2.74 7.91 -17.23
N ILE A 55 -2.40 8.81 -18.16
CA ILE A 55 -1.01 9.07 -18.54
C ILE A 55 -0.22 9.63 -17.35
N ILE A 56 -0.76 10.62 -16.65
CA ILE A 56 -0.09 11.24 -15.49
C ILE A 56 0.19 10.20 -14.40
N ILE A 57 -0.79 9.36 -14.08
CA ILE A 57 -0.63 8.27 -13.10
C ILE A 57 0.45 7.28 -13.57
N THR A 58 0.44 6.90 -14.85
CA THR A 58 1.41 5.96 -15.41
C THR A 58 2.84 6.52 -15.33
N ILE A 59 3.03 7.79 -15.67
CA ILE A 59 4.33 8.47 -15.55
C ILE A 59 4.79 8.53 -14.09
N ALA A 60 3.88 8.86 -13.16
CA ALA A 60 4.19 8.90 -11.73
C ALA A 60 4.64 7.52 -11.20
N ILE A 61 3.98 6.44 -11.62
CA ILE A 61 4.35 5.07 -11.28
C ILE A 61 5.75 4.74 -11.82
N LEU A 62 6.04 5.09 -13.08
CA LEU A 62 7.35 4.85 -13.69
C LEU A 62 8.47 5.56 -12.92
N ILE A 63 8.26 6.83 -12.56
CA ILE A 63 9.21 7.61 -11.75
C ILE A 63 9.41 6.95 -10.38
N TYR A 64 8.32 6.52 -9.74
CA TYR A 64 8.39 5.81 -8.45
C TYR A 64 9.21 4.52 -8.55
N ILE A 65 9.02 3.72 -9.60
CA ILE A 65 9.78 2.48 -9.81
C ILE A 65 11.27 2.78 -9.96
N ILE A 66 11.65 3.82 -10.70
CA ILE A 66 13.06 4.23 -10.86
C ILE A 66 13.66 4.63 -9.51
N ILE A 67 12.95 5.47 -8.73
CA ILE A 67 13.39 5.89 -7.39
C ILE A 67 13.53 4.67 -6.47
N ALA A 68 12.56 3.75 -6.47
CA ALA A 68 12.57 2.53 -5.68
C ALA A 68 13.77 1.65 -6.02
N ALA A 69 14.06 1.44 -7.31
CA ALA A 69 15.21 0.65 -7.76
C ALA A 69 16.54 1.27 -7.30
N VAL A 70 16.68 2.60 -7.41
CA VAL A 70 17.85 3.34 -6.94
C VAL A 70 18.03 3.17 -5.43
N LEU A 71 16.96 3.33 -4.65
CA LEU A 71 17.00 3.16 -3.19
C LEU A 71 17.33 1.73 -2.77
N VAL A 72 16.77 0.72 -3.44
CA VAL A 72 17.13 -0.69 -3.23
C VAL A 72 18.62 -0.90 -3.49
N TYR A 73 19.15 -0.36 -4.58
CA TYR A 73 20.58 -0.42 -4.88
C TYR A 73 21.45 0.25 -3.80
N TYR A 74 21.04 1.42 -3.30
CA TYR A 74 21.71 2.07 -2.16
C TYR A 74 21.63 1.24 -0.87
N GLY A 75 20.50 0.56 -0.64
CA GLY A 75 20.29 -0.38 0.46
C GLY A 75 21.23 -1.59 0.39
N LEU A 76 21.32 -2.24 -0.78
CA LEU A 76 22.23 -3.36 -1.04
C LEU A 76 23.69 -2.96 -0.83
N LYS A 77 24.09 -1.77 -1.29
CA LYS A 77 25.43 -1.19 -1.04
C LYS A 77 25.68 -0.80 0.42
N GLY A 78 24.66 -0.77 1.28
CA GLY A 78 24.80 -0.40 2.69
C GLY A 78 24.94 1.08 2.96
N LYS A 79 24.70 1.92 1.96
CA LYS A 79 24.67 3.38 2.12
C LYS A 79 23.41 3.85 2.86
N VAL A 80 22.37 3.03 2.81
CA VAL A 80 21.06 3.26 3.41
C VAL A 80 20.62 1.99 4.15
N VAL A 81 19.93 2.16 5.27
CA VAL A 81 19.29 1.07 6.02
C VAL A 81 17.78 1.11 5.75
N ILE A 82 17.27 0.10 5.07
CA ILE A 82 15.83 -0.05 4.81
C ILE A 82 15.18 -0.82 5.96
N TYR A 83 15.67 -2.03 6.24
CA TYR A 83 15.25 -2.84 7.37
C TYR A 83 16.40 -3.08 8.32
N ARG A 84 16.18 -2.80 9.60
CA ARG A 84 17.18 -3.10 10.62
C ARG A 84 17.19 -4.56 11.04
N ASN A 85 16.00 -5.14 11.19
CA ASN A 85 15.80 -6.50 11.65
C ASN A 85 14.42 -7.03 11.22
N THR A 86 14.15 -8.29 11.55
CA THR A 86 12.85 -8.94 11.33
C THR A 86 11.71 -8.25 12.08
N ILE A 87 11.97 -7.65 13.24
CA ILE A 87 10.96 -6.90 14.01
C ILE A 87 10.48 -5.68 13.22
N ASP A 88 11.40 -4.92 12.65
CA ASP A 88 11.12 -3.74 11.83
C ASP A 88 10.30 -4.10 10.58
N LEU A 89 10.61 -5.24 9.95
CA LEU A 89 9.76 -5.80 8.88
C LEU A 89 8.37 -6.20 9.40
N SER A 90 8.31 -6.88 10.55
CA SER A 90 7.04 -7.34 11.13
C SER A 90 6.11 -6.18 11.52
N LEU A 91 6.66 -5.02 11.90
CA LEU A 91 5.88 -3.81 12.13
C LEU A 91 5.25 -3.29 10.83
N CYS A 92 6.00 -3.31 9.72
CA CYS A 92 5.47 -2.93 8.41
C CYS A 92 4.39 -3.92 7.94
N VAL A 93 4.61 -5.23 8.08
CA VAL A 93 3.60 -6.25 7.71
C VAL A 93 2.36 -6.15 8.62
N GLY A 94 2.58 -5.97 9.92
CA GLY A 94 1.54 -5.85 10.93
C GLY A 94 0.65 -4.63 10.71
N LEU A 95 1.22 -3.51 10.26
CA LEU A 95 0.46 -2.32 9.88
C LEU A 95 -0.64 -2.68 8.88
N PHE A 96 -0.32 -3.44 7.83
CA PHE A 96 -1.31 -3.84 6.82
C PHE A 96 -2.22 -4.98 7.25
N ALA A 97 -1.72 -5.93 8.04
CA ALA A 97 -2.54 -7.03 8.55
C ALA A 97 -3.72 -6.55 9.43
N VAL A 98 -3.60 -5.36 10.02
CA VAL A 98 -4.67 -4.75 10.83
C VAL A 98 -5.81 -4.17 9.96
N LEU A 99 -5.59 -3.83 8.70
CA LEU A 99 -6.66 -3.29 7.80
C LEU A 99 -7.91 -4.19 7.73
N PRO A 100 -7.81 -5.48 7.37
CA PRO A 100 -8.99 -6.34 7.31
C PRO A 100 -9.66 -6.49 8.68
N LEU A 101 -8.89 -6.47 9.77
CA LEU A 101 -9.44 -6.49 11.13
C LEU A 101 -10.27 -5.22 11.41
N THR A 102 -9.73 -4.05 11.05
CA THR A 102 -10.45 -2.77 11.22
C THR A 102 -11.71 -2.70 10.37
N PHE A 103 -11.68 -3.28 9.17
CA PHE A 103 -12.86 -3.40 8.31
C PHE A 103 -13.93 -4.30 8.94
N ILE A 104 -13.55 -5.45 9.48
CA ILE A 104 -14.47 -6.35 10.20
C ILE A 104 -15.07 -5.65 11.42
N ILE A 105 -14.25 -4.94 12.21
CA ILE A 105 -14.72 -4.17 13.37
C ILE A 105 -15.73 -3.11 12.91
N PHE A 106 -15.40 -2.32 11.89
CA PHE A 106 -16.30 -1.31 11.34
C PHE A 106 -17.63 -1.90 10.87
N MET A 107 -17.60 -2.99 10.12
CA MET A 107 -18.80 -3.69 9.66
C MET A 107 -19.62 -4.24 10.83
N THR A 108 -18.96 -4.77 11.86
CA THR A 108 -19.63 -5.30 13.06
C THR A 108 -20.31 -4.18 13.85
N LEU A 109 -19.63 -3.04 14.02
CA LEU A 109 -20.19 -1.85 14.67
C LEU A 109 -21.42 -1.34 13.91
N PHE A 110 -21.36 -1.34 12.58
CA PHE A 110 -22.46 -0.94 11.71
C PHE A 110 -23.65 -1.93 11.81
N LEU A 111 -23.39 -3.23 11.74
CA LEU A 111 -24.40 -4.30 11.84
C LEU A 111 -25.09 -4.33 13.22
N MET A 112 -24.34 -4.12 14.29
CA MET A 112 -24.84 -4.12 15.67
C MET A 112 -25.59 -2.82 16.05
N ARG A 113 -25.66 -1.82 15.14
CA ARG A 113 -26.26 -0.49 15.40
C ARG A 113 -25.76 0.14 16.71
N ILE A 114 -24.46 0.01 16.97
CA ILE A 114 -23.84 0.59 18.16
C ILE A 114 -23.97 2.12 18.10
N GLU A 115 -24.13 2.74 19.27
CA GLU A 115 -24.19 4.19 19.40
C GLU A 115 -23.00 4.85 18.71
N ARG A 116 -23.29 5.93 17.98
CA ARG A 116 -22.32 6.63 17.13
C ARG A 116 -21.08 7.07 17.92
N ASP A 117 -21.27 7.52 19.16
CA ASP A 117 -20.17 7.99 20.01
C ASP A 117 -19.21 6.86 20.41
N THR A 118 -19.76 5.70 20.75
CA THR A 118 -18.98 4.49 21.07
C THR A 118 -18.23 3.98 19.84
N ALA A 119 -18.88 3.96 18.67
CA ALA A 119 -18.23 3.55 17.43
C ALA A 119 -17.08 4.51 17.03
N LEU A 120 -17.29 5.83 17.19
CA LEU A 120 -16.26 6.84 16.95
C LEU A 120 -15.09 6.70 17.92
N MET A 121 -15.36 6.42 19.20
CA MET A 121 -14.30 6.19 20.19
C MET A 121 -13.42 4.99 19.81
N ILE A 122 -14.03 3.87 19.42
CA ILE A 122 -13.30 2.66 19.00
C ILE A 122 -12.45 2.93 17.74
N MET A 123 -13.04 3.56 16.73
CA MET A 123 -12.32 3.95 15.51
C MET A 123 -11.19 4.94 15.80
N GLY A 124 -11.39 5.87 16.74
CA GLY A 124 -10.37 6.81 17.20
C GLY A 124 -9.20 6.12 17.88
N VAL A 125 -9.45 5.14 18.75
CA VAL A 125 -8.38 4.35 19.40
C VAL A 125 -7.59 3.55 18.36
N ILE A 126 -8.27 2.92 17.41
CA ILE A 126 -7.63 2.20 16.30
C ILE A 126 -6.74 3.13 15.49
N ALA A 127 -7.27 4.29 15.08
CA ALA A 127 -6.52 5.29 14.30
C ALA A 127 -5.31 5.83 15.09
N PHE A 128 -5.45 6.02 16.40
CA PHE A 128 -4.35 6.44 17.27
C PHE A 128 -3.24 5.39 17.33
N ILE A 129 -3.57 4.11 17.53
CA ILE A 129 -2.60 3.00 17.52
C ILE A 129 -1.89 2.96 16.16
N TRP A 130 -2.63 3.09 15.06
CA TRP A 130 -2.08 3.15 13.72
C TRP A 130 -1.08 4.28 13.54
N ALA A 131 -1.43 5.50 13.98
CA ALA A 131 -0.53 6.65 13.94
C ALA A 131 0.73 6.42 14.78
N CYS A 132 0.63 5.81 15.97
CA CYS A 132 1.77 5.45 16.80
C CYS A 132 2.71 4.45 16.10
N VAL A 133 2.16 3.44 15.42
CA VAL A 133 2.96 2.45 14.68
C VAL A 133 3.70 3.12 13.51
N VAL A 134 3.01 3.95 12.73
CA VAL A 134 3.64 4.68 11.62
C VAL A 134 4.72 5.64 12.13
N LEU A 135 4.46 6.35 13.22
CA LEU A 135 5.46 7.21 13.86
C LEU A 135 6.66 6.41 14.38
N CYS A 136 6.44 5.21 14.93
CA CYS A 136 7.51 4.32 15.36
C CYS A 136 8.40 3.91 14.17
N ILE A 137 7.80 3.47 13.06
CA ILE A 137 8.52 3.11 11.83
C ILE A 137 9.28 4.32 11.27
N ALA A 138 8.68 5.51 11.28
CA ALA A 138 9.35 6.73 10.84
C ALA A 138 10.53 7.08 11.77
N TYR A 139 10.37 6.97 13.08
CA TYR A 139 11.41 7.26 14.06
C TYR A 139 12.60 6.29 13.94
N THR A 140 12.34 4.99 13.81
CA THR A 140 13.41 3.99 13.62
C THR A 140 14.16 4.24 12.32
N THR A 141 13.43 4.51 11.24
CA THR A 141 14.01 4.81 9.92
C THR A 141 14.86 6.09 9.94
N LEU A 142 14.43 7.13 10.68
CA LEU A 142 15.20 8.36 10.87
C LEU A 142 16.49 8.09 11.66
N ARG A 143 16.40 7.32 12.74
CA ARG A 143 17.55 6.99 13.59
C ARG A 143 18.61 6.21 12.81
N ASP A 144 18.18 5.27 11.97
CA ASP A 144 19.09 4.41 11.21
C ASP A 144 19.76 5.13 10.02
N ASN A 145 19.14 6.20 9.52
CA ASN A 145 19.59 6.97 8.34
C ASN A 145 19.88 8.45 8.66
N ARG A 146 20.27 8.77 9.90
CA ARG A 146 20.45 10.15 10.39
C ARG A 146 21.35 11.03 9.51
N ASN A 147 22.31 10.43 8.81
CA ASN A 147 23.26 11.16 7.97
C ASN A 147 22.62 11.73 6.69
N ASN A 148 21.44 11.24 6.27
CA ASN A 148 20.79 11.64 5.02
C ASN A 148 19.26 11.80 5.19
N PRO A 149 18.77 12.91 5.78
CA PRO A 149 17.35 13.10 6.07
C PRO A 149 16.46 13.22 4.82
N LEU A 150 16.99 13.70 3.69
CA LEU A 150 16.24 13.77 2.42
C LEU A 150 15.96 12.38 1.85
N LEU A 151 16.95 11.49 1.91
CA LEU A 151 16.78 10.09 1.51
C LEU A 151 15.76 9.38 2.39
N MET A 152 15.65 9.73 3.67
CA MET A 152 14.68 9.14 4.60
C MET A 152 13.23 9.29 4.14
N ILE A 153 12.85 10.47 3.64
CA ILE A 153 11.49 10.73 3.15
C ILE A 153 11.14 9.78 2.00
N LEU A 154 12.13 9.40 1.20
CA LEU A 154 12.00 8.47 0.07
C LEU A 154 12.09 7.00 0.50
N ILE A 155 12.82 6.69 1.58
CA ILE A 155 12.97 5.33 2.12
C ILE A 155 11.70 4.88 2.83
N LEU A 156 11.02 5.76 3.56
CA LEU A 156 9.82 5.42 4.32
C LEU A 156 8.71 4.79 3.43
N PRO A 157 8.28 5.40 2.31
CA PRO A 157 7.30 4.79 1.42
C PRO A 157 7.81 3.47 0.84
N LEU A 158 9.07 3.41 0.40
CA LEU A 158 9.66 2.17 -0.12
C LEU A 158 9.61 1.04 0.90
N LYS A 159 9.98 1.32 2.15
CA LYS A 159 9.94 0.37 3.26
C LYS A 159 8.53 -0.14 3.48
N ILE A 160 7.56 0.76 3.55
CA ILE A 160 6.15 0.38 3.69
C ILE A 160 5.68 -0.48 2.51
N THR A 161 6.00 -0.11 1.26
CA THR A 161 5.62 -0.87 0.05
C THR A 161 6.28 -2.24 -0.02
N LEU A 162 7.58 -2.35 0.30
CA LEU A 162 8.28 -3.64 0.33
C LEU A 162 7.74 -4.55 1.44
N GLY A 163 7.39 -3.97 2.59
CA GLY A 163 6.79 -4.70 3.71
C GLY A 163 5.40 -5.21 3.36
N LEU A 164 4.60 -4.39 2.67
CA LEU A 164 3.31 -4.78 2.11
C LEU A 164 3.47 -5.91 1.09
N TRP A 165 4.38 -5.77 0.12
CA TRP A 165 4.64 -6.78 -0.90
C TRP A 165 5.04 -8.13 -0.27
N TYR A 166 5.93 -8.08 0.71
CA TYR A 166 6.34 -9.26 1.46
C TYR A 166 5.16 -9.88 2.23
N GLY A 167 4.40 -9.08 2.98
CA GLY A 167 3.22 -9.53 3.71
C GLY A 167 2.18 -10.18 2.79
N LEU A 168 1.84 -9.55 1.67
CA LEU A 168 0.92 -10.09 0.67
C LEU A 168 1.43 -11.41 0.08
N SER A 169 2.73 -11.55 -0.15
CA SER A 169 3.31 -12.82 -0.63
C SER A 169 3.15 -13.95 0.39
N ILE A 170 3.31 -13.67 1.70
CA ILE A 170 3.05 -14.63 2.78
C ILE A 170 1.58 -15.02 2.81
N PHE A 171 0.69 -14.02 2.82
CA PHE A 171 -0.76 -14.28 2.84
C PHE A 171 -1.21 -15.07 1.61
N ALA A 172 -0.63 -14.81 0.43
CA ALA A 172 -0.92 -15.56 -0.79
C ALA A 172 -0.49 -17.03 -0.69
N VAL A 173 0.66 -17.32 -0.07
CA VAL A 173 1.13 -18.70 0.16
C VAL A 173 0.24 -19.42 1.19
N LEU A 174 -0.20 -18.71 2.23
CA LEU A 174 -1.05 -19.28 3.29
C LEU A 174 -2.53 -19.39 2.91
N ARG A 175 -2.97 -18.68 1.86
CA ARG A 175 -4.37 -18.68 1.43
C ARG A 175 -4.79 -20.06 0.94
N LYS A 176 -5.82 -20.62 1.57
CA LYS A 176 -6.51 -21.81 1.07
C LYS A 176 -7.62 -21.37 0.12
N SER A 177 -7.47 -21.60 -1.19
CA SER A 177 -8.56 -21.34 -2.14
C SER A 177 -9.52 -22.53 -2.16
N ASN A 178 -10.78 -22.26 -1.82
CA ASN A 178 -11.84 -23.27 -1.79
C ASN A 178 -12.72 -23.25 -3.06
N LEU A 179 -12.56 -22.24 -3.93
CA LEU A 179 -13.38 -22.02 -5.13
C LEU A 179 -12.69 -22.38 -6.47
N LYS A 180 -11.45 -22.87 -6.46
CA LYS A 180 -10.66 -23.15 -7.67
C LYS A 180 -10.44 -24.64 -7.92
N THR A 181 -10.23 -25.02 -9.18
CA THR A 181 -9.88 -26.40 -9.55
C THR A 181 -8.51 -26.81 -8.98
N VAL A 182 -8.18 -28.11 -8.96
CA VAL A 182 -6.90 -28.60 -8.38
C VAL A 182 -5.68 -28.10 -9.18
N ALA A 183 -5.80 -27.99 -10.50
CA ALA A 183 -4.73 -27.51 -11.38
C ALA A 183 -4.44 -26.01 -11.15
N GLU A 184 -5.47 -25.17 -11.15
CA GLU A 184 -5.35 -23.73 -10.87
C GLU A 184 -4.79 -23.46 -9.47
N ARG A 185 -5.15 -24.29 -8.49
CA ARG A 185 -4.59 -24.23 -7.13
C ARG A 185 -3.10 -24.50 -7.09
N ARG A 186 -2.61 -25.40 -7.93
CA ARG A 186 -1.18 -25.74 -7.98
C ARG A 186 -0.38 -24.62 -8.62
N GLU A 187 -0.88 -24.08 -9.74
CA GLU A 187 -0.23 -22.96 -10.45
C GLU A 187 -0.19 -21.69 -9.61
N GLU A 188 -1.31 -21.32 -8.97
CA GLU A 188 -1.38 -20.16 -8.07
C GLU A 188 -0.41 -20.30 -6.88
N LYS A 189 -0.35 -21.50 -6.28
CA LYS A 189 0.60 -21.78 -5.19
C LYS A 189 2.05 -21.69 -5.65
N GLN A 190 2.38 -22.20 -6.83
CA GLN A 190 3.73 -22.11 -7.38
C GLN A 190 4.13 -20.64 -7.66
N ASN A 191 3.23 -19.85 -8.24
CA ASN A 191 3.47 -18.43 -8.48
C ASN A 191 3.61 -17.65 -7.16
N ALA A 192 2.75 -17.93 -6.18
CA ALA A 192 2.85 -17.34 -4.84
C ALA A 192 4.17 -17.71 -4.15
N LEU A 193 4.60 -18.97 -4.25
CA LEU A 193 5.87 -19.45 -3.69
C LEU A 193 7.07 -18.76 -4.36
N ALA A 194 7.05 -18.59 -5.69
CA ALA A 194 8.09 -17.89 -6.42
C ALA A 194 8.20 -16.41 -5.99
N ARG A 195 7.05 -15.72 -5.86
CA ARG A 195 6.99 -14.34 -5.35
C ARG A 195 7.48 -14.24 -3.91
N PHE A 196 7.14 -15.21 -3.07
CA PHE A 196 7.61 -15.29 -1.69
C PHE A 196 9.11 -15.54 -1.62
N ALA A 197 9.66 -16.44 -2.43
CA ALA A 197 11.10 -16.72 -2.47
C ALA A 197 11.89 -15.47 -2.92
N PHE A 198 11.42 -14.81 -3.98
CA PHE A 198 12.04 -13.57 -4.46
C PHE A 198 11.99 -12.45 -3.43
N SER A 199 10.81 -12.20 -2.85
CA SER A 199 10.65 -11.15 -1.83
C SER A 199 11.43 -11.46 -0.56
N SER A 200 11.47 -12.72 -0.11
CA SER A 200 12.27 -13.14 1.05
C SER A 200 13.76 -12.91 0.81
N GLY A 201 14.28 -13.29 -0.36
CA GLY A 201 15.68 -13.06 -0.72
C GLY A 201 16.02 -11.56 -0.78
N LEU A 202 15.15 -10.75 -1.39
CA LEU A 202 15.31 -9.31 -1.46
C LEU A 202 15.29 -8.65 -0.08
N ILE A 203 14.31 -9.00 0.76
CA ILE A 203 14.18 -8.47 2.11
C ILE A 203 15.38 -8.84 2.97
N TYR A 204 15.82 -10.10 2.91
CA TYR A 204 17.01 -10.56 3.64
C TYR A 204 18.27 -9.82 3.19
N ALA A 205 18.44 -9.59 1.88
CA ALA A 205 19.56 -8.80 1.36
C ALA A 205 19.53 -7.32 1.79
N LEU A 206 18.33 -6.79 2.06
CA LEU A 206 18.12 -5.43 2.54
C LEU A 206 18.12 -5.30 4.08
N MET A 207 18.13 -6.42 4.80
CA MET A 207 18.27 -6.44 6.25
C MET A 207 19.72 -6.21 6.66
N ARG A 208 19.92 -5.26 7.56
CA ARG A 208 21.22 -4.97 8.16
C ARG A 208 21.11 -5.11 9.67
N ASP A 209 21.40 -6.31 10.16
CA ASP A 209 21.48 -6.59 11.59
C ASP A 209 22.57 -5.73 12.24
N LYS A 210 22.18 -4.54 12.70
CA LYS A 210 22.97 -3.76 13.64
C LYS A 210 22.59 -4.23 15.03
N PRO A 211 23.54 -4.76 15.83
CA PRO A 211 23.23 -5.14 17.20
C PRO A 211 22.57 -3.95 17.91
N LEU A 212 21.51 -4.22 18.67
CA LEU A 212 20.96 -3.26 19.60
C LEU A 212 22.11 -2.84 20.52
N LYS A 213 22.68 -1.64 20.30
CA LYS A 213 23.54 -1.02 21.30
C LYS A 213 22.67 -0.90 22.55
N LYS A 214 22.95 -1.78 23.52
CA LYS A 214 22.44 -1.73 24.88
C LYS A 214 22.79 -0.38 25.49
#